data_AF-A0A1A5YHN1-F1
#
_entry.id   AF-A0A1A5YHN1-F1
#
_cell.length_a   1.000
_cell.length_b   1.000
_cell.length_c   1.000
_cell.angle_alpha   90.00
_cell.angle_beta   90.00
_cell.angle_gamma   90.00
#
_symmetry.space_group_name_H-M   'P 1'
#
loop_
_entity.id
_entity.type
_entity.pdbx_description
1 polymer ?
#
loop_
_entity_poly.entity_id
_entity_poly.type
_entity_poly.pdbx_seq_one_letter_code
_entity_poly.pdbx_strand_id
1 'polypeptide(L)'
;MTNQQQAALEAMTSWLADEQELGKIPYKIEHAGEFMLHEMKYYLFKYKKKMLSSWLLGVCGGYESPEDTEHCGHIFSEMQPYNPATAVEEATKMVEMIREYWMQRAAEYENASGNGPNGDDDDENGAGGIFNGFVLLNSVEFDREEIIARLQQDWNIVVTEEEDDEDNSGESANHENPGEHDDGSGPAPLVFEAEGSMLAVSFIPAPVPDNEAVHNAGSNYLWPQAEEVTKTHVAHLIIAVIPRESSPMENGTNYVKLASSCLKLPNAIGLYSSGTVFQPEFFQDVTEAMKEDDLFPLLNLVYFGLVRSENGVSGYTIGLNSFGKDEIEVLESPASPSELREFLIDISGYVVEYDVKLRHGETIGFSEEQKLAITRSEGVNIGGQTLKIQYI
;
A
#
# COMPACT_ATOMS: atom_id res chain seq x y z
N MET A 1 9.59 1.88 37.28
CA MET A 1 9.52 1.62 35.83
C MET A 1 10.94 1.57 35.31
N THR A 2 11.24 0.69 34.36
CA THR A 2 12.52 0.71 33.63
C THR A 2 12.54 1.90 32.66
N ASN A 3 13.71 2.27 32.14
CA ASN A 3 13.82 3.35 31.15
C ASN A 3 12.99 3.05 29.88
N GLN A 4 13.03 1.80 29.41
CA GLN A 4 12.23 1.34 28.28
C GLN A 4 10.72 1.38 28.55
N GLN A 5 10.28 0.96 29.74
CA GLN A 5 8.86 1.02 30.11
C GLN A 5 8.35 2.47 30.18
N GLN A 6 9.21 3.40 30.61
CA GLN A 6 8.90 4.83 30.61
C GLN A 6 8.80 5.37 29.18
N ALA A 7 9.74 5.00 28.30
CA ALA A 7 9.70 5.35 26.89
C ALA A 7 8.43 4.83 26.20
N ALA A 8 8.05 3.56 26.44
CA ALA A 8 6.82 2.97 25.90
C ALA A 8 5.55 3.70 26.39
N LEU A 9 5.53 4.11 27.66
CA LEU A 9 4.43 4.89 28.21
C LEU A 9 4.32 6.26 27.56
N GLU A 10 5.45 6.95 27.35
CA GLU A 10 5.50 8.25 26.67
C GLU A 10 5.08 8.14 25.20
N ALA A 11 5.58 7.14 24.50
CA ALA A 11 5.21 6.85 23.11
C ALA A 11 3.71 6.56 22.97
N MET A 12 3.16 5.68 23.81
CA MET A 12 1.72 5.38 23.83
C MET A 12 0.89 6.62 24.19
N THR A 13 1.35 7.43 25.14
CA THR A 13 0.65 8.66 25.55
C THR A 13 0.65 9.69 24.44
N SER A 14 1.78 9.83 23.72
CA SER A 14 1.93 10.75 22.58
C SER A 14 1.06 10.30 21.41
N TRP A 15 1.08 9.01 21.09
CA TRP A 15 0.24 8.43 20.03
C TRP A 15 -1.25 8.62 20.34
N LEU A 16 -1.69 8.29 21.58
CA LEU A 16 -3.08 8.53 22.01
C LEU A 16 -3.45 10.02 22.05
N ALA A 17 -2.48 10.92 22.22
CA ALA A 17 -2.72 12.36 22.24
C ALA A 17 -2.92 12.97 20.86
N ASP A 18 -2.58 12.23 19.80
CA ASP A 18 -2.81 12.63 18.42
C ASP A 18 -4.30 12.92 18.19
N GLU A 19 -4.59 13.89 17.32
CA GLU A 19 -5.95 14.30 16.95
C GLU A 19 -6.77 13.15 16.35
N GLN A 20 -6.11 12.16 15.74
CA GLN A 20 -6.73 10.98 15.16
C GLN A 20 -7.10 9.91 16.20
N GLU A 21 -6.57 10.00 17.42
CA GLU A 21 -6.81 9.03 18.49
C GLU A 21 -7.77 9.59 19.56
N LEU A 22 -7.25 10.31 20.56
CA LEU A 22 -8.07 10.96 21.58
C LEU A 22 -8.12 12.49 21.42
N GLY A 23 -7.24 13.06 20.58
CA GLY A 23 -7.00 14.50 20.41
C GLY A 23 -6.51 15.22 21.66
N LYS A 24 -6.05 14.46 22.65
CA LYS A 24 -5.46 14.92 23.89
C LYS A 24 -4.89 13.74 24.64
N ILE A 25 -3.96 14.00 25.56
CA ILE A 25 -3.48 12.98 26.47
C ILE A 25 -4.64 12.26 27.19
N PRO A 26 -4.58 10.93 27.37
CA PRO A 26 -5.60 10.18 28.08
C PRO A 26 -5.77 10.71 29.51
N TYR A 27 -6.99 10.70 30.04
CA TYR A 27 -7.28 11.11 31.41
C TYR A 27 -6.44 10.33 32.43
N LYS A 28 -6.24 9.03 32.16
CA LYS A 28 -5.37 8.17 32.94
C LYS A 28 -4.82 7.08 32.04
N ILE A 29 -3.55 6.74 32.19
CA ILE A 29 -2.90 5.61 31.53
C ILE A 29 -2.06 4.87 32.58
N GLU A 30 -2.13 3.55 32.58
CA GLU A 30 -1.43 2.68 33.51
C GLU A 30 -0.81 1.51 32.74
N HIS A 31 0.43 1.18 33.06
CA HIS A 31 1.01 -0.08 32.63
C HIS A 31 0.20 -1.25 33.21
N ALA A 32 -0.23 -2.15 32.34
CA ALA A 32 -1.13 -3.25 32.64
C ALA A 32 -0.45 -4.63 32.58
N GLY A 33 0.71 -4.73 31.93
CA GLY A 33 1.45 -5.97 31.77
C GLY A 33 2.51 -5.85 30.69
N GLU A 34 3.29 -6.89 30.52
CA GLU A 34 4.28 -7.01 29.44
C GLU A 34 4.24 -8.44 28.92
N PHE A 35 4.60 -8.62 27.65
CA PHE A 35 4.71 -9.92 27.02
C PHE A 35 5.84 -9.93 26.01
N MET A 36 6.31 -11.14 25.68
CA MET A 36 7.29 -11.36 24.63
C MET A 36 6.58 -11.98 23.44
N LEU A 37 6.84 -11.46 22.25
CA LEU A 37 6.32 -11.97 20.99
C LEU A 37 7.41 -11.80 19.93
N HIS A 38 7.78 -12.89 19.25
CA HIS A 38 8.88 -12.92 18.27
C HIS A 38 10.20 -12.35 18.79
N GLU A 39 10.60 -12.77 20.00
CA GLU A 39 11.81 -12.31 20.71
C GLU A 39 11.85 -10.81 21.06
N MET A 40 10.83 -10.06 20.68
CA MET A 40 10.68 -8.64 21.03
C MET A 40 9.79 -8.47 22.25
N LYS A 41 10.09 -7.42 23.02
CA LYS A 41 9.32 -7.05 24.20
C LYS A 41 8.20 -6.06 23.86
N TYR A 42 7.06 -6.26 24.50
CA TYR A 42 5.86 -5.41 24.38
C TYR A 42 5.31 -5.04 25.75
N TYR A 43 4.77 -3.83 25.83
CA TYR A 43 4.13 -3.28 27.02
C TYR A 43 2.65 -3.07 26.75
N LEU A 44 1.83 -3.60 27.65
CA LEU A 44 0.39 -3.38 27.69
C LEU A 44 0.11 -2.15 28.52
N PHE A 45 -0.74 -1.30 27.99
CA PHE A 45 -1.30 -0.18 28.70
C PHE A 45 -2.80 -0.34 28.79
N LYS A 46 -3.35 0.05 29.93
CA LYS A 46 -4.78 0.35 30.04
C LYS A 46 -4.91 1.85 30.21
N TYR A 47 -5.85 2.46 29.51
CA TYR A 47 -6.07 3.90 29.62
C TYR A 47 -7.55 4.27 29.65
N LYS A 48 -7.84 5.50 30.06
CA LYS A 48 -9.18 6.08 30.12
C LYS A 48 -9.22 7.35 29.28
N LYS A 49 -10.19 7.43 28.38
CA LYS A 49 -10.46 8.67 27.61
C LYS A 49 -10.90 9.81 28.53
N LYS A 50 -11.73 9.52 29.55
CA LYS A 50 -12.31 10.49 30.49
C LYS A 50 -12.37 9.88 31.91
N MET A 51 -12.59 10.69 32.95
CA MET A 51 -12.63 10.23 34.35
C MET A 51 -13.55 9.02 34.60
N LEU A 52 -14.71 8.99 33.95
CA LEU A 52 -15.76 7.97 34.12
C LEU A 52 -15.78 6.91 33.01
N SER A 53 -14.85 6.93 32.04
CA SER A 53 -14.85 5.92 30.97
C SER A 53 -14.36 4.56 31.47
N SER A 54 -14.70 3.52 30.70
CA SER A 54 -14.07 2.20 30.79
C SER A 54 -12.56 2.30 30.55
N TRP A 55 -11.84 1.30 31.04
CA TRP A 55 -10.44 1.10 30.70
C TRP A 55 -10.38 0.47 29.31
N LEU A 56 -9.49 0.98 28.47
CA LEU A 56 -9.25 0.51 27.11
C LEU A 56 -7.85 -0.07 26.98
N LEU A 57 -7.67 -1.05 26.10
CA LEU A 57 -6.40 -1.73 25.87
C LEU A 57 -5.55 -0.98 24.85
N GLY A 58 -4.28 -0.75 25.16
CA GLY A 58 -3.27 -0.25 24.23
C GLY A 58 -2.02 -1.12 24.30
N VAL A 59 -1.33 -1.23 23.17
CA VAL A 59 -0.06 -1.97 23.08
C VAL A 59 1.00 -1.06 22.47
N CYS A 60 2.19 -1.07 23.06
CA CYS A 60 3.37 -0.42 22.52
C CYS A 60 4.56 -1.36 22.69
N GLY A 61 5.26 -1.66 21.61
CA GLY A 61 6.41 -2.56 21.68
C GLY A 61 7.13 -2.76 20.36
N GLY A 62 7.88 -3.85 20.29
CA GLY A 62 8.90 -4.07 19.27
C GLY A 62 10.28 -3.64 19.74
N TYR A 63 10.64 -3.96 20.98
CA TYR A 63 11.99 -3.71 21.53
C TYR A 63 12.82 -5.00 21.51
N GLU A 64 14.02 -4.95 20.95
CA GLU A 64 14.90 -6.11 20.78
C GLU A 64 15.78 -6.36 22.01
N SER A 65 16.23 -5.29 22.66
CA SER A 65 17.04 -5.33 23.88
C SER A 65 16.34 -4.63 25.04
N PRO A 66 16.52 -5.08 26.30
CA PRO A 66 16.00 -4.39 27.48
C PRO A 66 16.52 -2.95 27.69
N GLU A 67 17.58 -2.57 26.98
CA GLU A 67 18.23 -1.26 27.06
C GLU A 67 17.64 -0.25 26.06
N ASP A 68 16.88 -0.71 25.06
CA ASP A 68 16.35 0.12 23.97
C ASP A 68 15.23 1.04 24.45
N THR A 69 15.16 2.24 23.90
CA THR A 69 14.05 3.20 24.14
C THR A 69 13.29 3.55 22.88
N GLU A 70 13.75 3.10 21.73
CA GLU A 70 13.08 3.20 20.42
C GLU A 70 12.54 1.81 20.06
N HIS A 71 11.41 1.76 19.38
CA HIS A 71 10.73 0.52 19.01
C HIS A 71 10.31 0.55 17.53
N CYS A 72 10.06 -0.62 16.94
CA CYS A 72 9.80 -0.79 15.50
C CYS A 72 8.39 -0.33 15.04
N GLY A 73 7.83 0.72 15.63
CA GLY A 73 6.54 1.30 15.19
C GLY A 73 5.27 0.57 15.63
N HIS A 74 5.34 -0.49 16.44
CA HIS A 74 4.14 -1.19 16.94
C HIS A 74 3.49 -0.45 18.14
N ILE A 75 2.89 0.72 17.89
CA ILE A 75 2.01 1.42 18.85
C ILE A 75 0.60 1.40 18.31
N PHE A 76 -0.34 0.84 19.07
CA PHE A 76 -1.70 0.67 18.57
C PHE A 76 -2.74 0.50 19.68
N SER A 77 -3.97 0.88 19.39
CA SER A 77 -5.16 0.58 20.20
C SER A 77 -6.42 0.60 19.33
N GLU A 78 -7.15 -0.51 19.27
CA GLU A 78 -8.49 -0.56 18.66
C GLU A 78 -9.57 0.07 19.54
N MET A 79 -9.18 0.80 20.59
CA MET A 79 -10.10 1.38 21.58
C MET A 79 -11.01 0.34 22.27
N GLN A 80 -10.64 -0.94 22.20
CA GLN A 80 -11.38 -2.05 22.81
C GLN A 80 -11.27 -2.06 24.34
N PRO A 81 -12.29 -2.55 25.08
CA PRO A 81 -12.25 -2.62 26.53
C PRO A 81 -11.07 -3.46 27.05
N TYR A 82 -10.35 -2.94 28.04
CA TYR A 82 -9.30 -3.69 28.72
C TYR A 82 -9.92 -4.80 29.59
N ASN A 83 -9.65 -6.05 29.24
CA ASN A 83 -9.95 -7.21 30.06
C ASN A 83 -8.64 -7.91 30.51
N PRO A 84 -8.32 -7.95 31.81
CA PRO A 84 -7.06 -8.54 32.28
C PRO A 84 -6.91 -10.03 31.97
N ALA A 85 -8.02 -10.76 31.73
CA ALA A 85 -7.97 -12.18 31.39
C ALA A 85 -7.53 -12.45 29.94
N THR A 86 -7.80 -11.52 29.03
CA THR A 86 -7.59 -11.67 27.57
C THR A 86 -6.64 -10.65 26.98
N ALA A 87 -6.24 -9.61 27.72
CA ALA A 87 -5.45 -8.48 27.22
C ALA A 87 -4.13 -8.88 26.54
N VAL A 88 -3.45 -9.94 26.98
CA VAL A 88 -2.23 -10.43 26.31
C VAL A 88 -2.57 -11.09 24.98
N GLU A 89 -3.64 -11.88 24.92
CA GLU A 89 -4.11 -12.55 23.70
C GLU A 89 -4.60 -11.54 22.65
N GLU A 90 -5.44 -10.59 23.06
CA GLU A 90 -5.97 -9.52 22.21
C GLU A 90 -4.85 -8.62 21.67
N ALA A 91 -3.89 -8.23 22.53
CA ALA A 91 -2.73 -7.47 22.08
C ALA A 91 -1.81 -8.27 21.16
N THR A 92 -1.66 -9.57 21.38
CA THR A 92 -0.91 -10.46 20.49
C THR A 92 -1.56 -10.49 19.11
N LYS A 93 -2.89 -10.59 19.02
CA LYS A 93 -3.63 -10.56 17.74
C LYS A 93 -3.43 -9.25 16.98
N MET A 94 -3.55 -8.11 17.67
CA MET A 94 -3.31 -6.79 17.06
C MET A 94 -1.87 -6.67 16.52
N VAL A 95 -0.88 -7.12 17.29
CA VAL A 95 0.53 -7.08 16.86
C VAL A 95 0.78 -8.04 15.71
N GLU A 96 0.21 -9.25 15.70
CA GLU A 96 0.34 -10.20 14.60
C GLU A 96 -0.33 -9.68 13.33
N MET A 97 -1.48 -9.00 13.41
CA MET A 97 -2.13 -8.40 12.23
C MET A 97 -1.24 -7.33 11.58
N ILE A 98 -0.68 -6.41 12.39
CA ILE A 98 0.24 -5.37 11.91
C ILE A 98 1.53 -6.01 11.38
N ARG A 99 2.06 -6.99 12.10
CA ARG A 99 3.29 -7.70 11.71
C ARG A 99 3.07 -8.52 10.45
N GLU A 100 1.97 -9.25 10.29
CA GLU A 100 1.63 -9.97 9.07
C GLU A 100 1.48 -9.00 7.91
N TYR A 101 0.85 -7.84 8.11
CA TYR A 101 0.81 -6.78 7.10
C TYR A 101 2.22 -6.32 6.68
N TRP A 102 3.10 -6.01 7.65
CA TRP A 102 4.47 -5.57 7.37
C TRP A 102 5.40 -6.68 6.87
N MET A 103 5.23 -7.92 7.34
CA MET A 103 5.98 -9.10 6.92
C MET A 103 5.51 -9.57 5.55
N GLN A 104 4.23 -9.45 5.23
CA GLN A 104 3.72 -9.72 3.90
C GLN A 104 4.33 -8.70 2.94
N ARG A 105 4.31 -7.40 3.28
CA ARG A 105 5.01 -6.38 2.48
C ARG A 105 6.53 -6.61 2.42
N ALA A 106 7.19 -6.94 3.53
CA ALA A 106 8.64 -7.13 3.59
C ALA A 106 9.09 -8.45 2.92
N ALA A 107 8.33 -9.54 3.05
CA ALA A 107 8.56 -10.80 2.34
C ALA A 107 8.19 -10.68 0.87
N GLU A 108 7.22 -9.86 0.50
CA GLU A 108 6.97 -9.46 -0.89
C GLU A 108 8.17 -8.67 -1.41
N TYR A 109 8.75 -7.74 -0.64
CA TYR A 109 9.99 -7.04 -0.99
C TYR A 109 11.22 -7.98 -1.05
N GLU A 110 11.41 -8.91 -0.11
CA GLU A 110 12.57 -9.81 -0.04
C GLU A 110 12.48 -10.97 -1.04
N ASN A 111 11.29 -11.53 -1.25
CA ASN A 111 11.05 -12.54 -2.30
C ASN A 111 11.02 -11.90 -3.70
N ALA A 112 10.61 -10.63 -3.84
CA ALA A 112 10.83 -9.86 -5.07
C ALA A 112 12.30 -9.43 -5.26
N SER A 113 13.09 -9.33 -4.19
CA SER A 113 14.53 -9.00 -4.25
C SER A 113 15.45 -10.22 -4.43
N GLY A 114 14.93 -11.45 -4.32
CA GLY A 114 15.63 -12.68 -4.67
C GLY A 114 16.91 -12.98 -3.86
N ASN A 115 16.97 -12.60 -2.57
CA ASN A 115 18.19 -12.74 -1.78
C ASN A 115 18.26 -14.02 -0.93
N GLY A 116 17.83 -15.15 -1.49
CA GLY A 116 18.08 -16.48 -0.92
C GLY A 116 19.48 -16.99 -1.28
N PRO A 117 20.27 -17.54 -0.34
CA PRO A 117 21.61 -18.02 -0.65
C PRO A 117 21.55 -19.38 -1.36
N ASN A 118 21.91 -19.37 -2.65
CA ASN A 118 22.26 -20.53 -3.48
C ASN A 118 21.19 -21.64 -3.65
N GLY A 119 20.63 -21.70 -4.85
CA GLY A 119 19.97 -22.90 -5.37
C GLY A 119 19.49 -22.66 -6.79
N ASP A 120 20.20 -23.21 -7.77
CA ASP A 120 19.65 -23.44 -9.10
C ASP A 120 18.41 -24.32 -8.94
N ASP A 121 17.20 -23.78 -9.10
CA ASP A 121 15.99 -24.54 -9.42
C ASP A 121 14.97 -23.61 -10.12
N ASP A 122 14.56 -24.04 -11.32
CA ASP A 122 13.42 -23.50 -12.07
C ASP A 122 12.10 -23.73 -11.30
N ASP A 123 11.15 -22.82 -11.47
CA ASP A 123 9.70 -22.98 -11.17
C ASP A 123 9.18 -23.01 -9.71
N GLU A 124 9.52 -22.04 -8.85
CA GLU A 124 8.68 -21.76 -7.66
C GLU A 124 8.34 -20.27 -7.46
N ASN A 125 7.06 -19.95 -7.76
CA ASN A 125 6.21 -18.89 -7.22
C ASN A 125 6.55 -17.42 -7.48
N GLY A 126 6.14 -16.92 -8.66
CA GLY A 126 5.89 -15.49 -8.85
C GLY A 126 4.56 -15.10 -8.19
N ALA A 127 4.60 -14.57 -6.97
CA ALA A 127 3.46 -13.99 -6.27
C ALA A 127 3.06 -12.62 -6.87
N GLY A 128 2.84 -12.57 -8.18
CA GLY A 128 2.32 -11.40 -8.87
C GLY A 128 0.81 -11.29 -8.69
N GLY A 129 0.28 -10.11 -8.99
CA GLY A 129 -1.15 -9.84 -9.08
C GLY A 129 -1.68 -8.98 -7.97
N ILE A 130 -0.93 -8.64 -6.91
CA ILE A 130 -1.40 -7.68 -5.89
C ILE A 130 -1.10 -6.25 -6.35
N PHE A 131 -2.11 -5.38 -6.28
CA PHE A 131 -1.98 -3.96 -6.58
C PHE A 131 -2.49 -3.14 -5.39
N ASN A 132 -1.72 -2.15 -4.97
CA ASN A 132 -2.12 -1.25 -3.89
C ASN A 132 -1.59 0.16 -4.13
N GLY A 133 -2.18 1.14 -3.47
CA GLY A 133 -1.71 2.52 -3.51
C GLY A 133 -2.52 3.43 -2.59
N PHE A 134 -2.20 4.71 -2.62
CA PHE A 134 -2.83 5.71 -1.78
C PHE A 134 -3.46 6.81 -2.63
N VAL A 135 -4.78 6.96 -2.56
CA VAL A 135 -5.45 8.12 -3.15
C VAL A 135 -5.33 9.27 -2.18
N LEU A 136 -4.64 10.32 -2.60
CA LEU A 136 -4.30 11.47 -1.77
C LEU A 136 -5.45 12.47 -1.77
N LEU A 137 -5.85 12.95 -0.60
CA LEU A 137 -7.00 13.84 -0.41
C LEU A 137 -6.58 15.17 0.21
N ASN A 138 -7.01 16.30 -0.36
CA ASN A 138 -6.71 17.64 0.16
C ASN A 138 -7.66 18.14 1.26
N SER A 139 -8.63 17.30 1.67
CA SER A 139 -9.50 17.51 2.83
C SER A 139 -9.78 16.17 3.50
N VAL A 140 -10.23 16.19 4.75
CA VAL A 140 -10.61 14.99 5.52
C VAL A 140 -12.05 14.51 5.21
N GLU A 141 -12.69 15.09 4.20
CA GLU A 141 -14.02 14.66 3.77
C GLU A 141 -13.92 13.33 3.02
N PHE A 142 -14.76 12.37 3.38
CA PHE A 142 -14.81 11.07 2.72
C PHE A 142 -16.26 10.67 2.47
N ASP A 143 -16.56 10.42 1.19
CA ASP A 143 -17.87 9.97 0.73
C ASP A 143 -17.75 8.55 0.18
N ARG A 144 -18.02 7.57 1.04
CA ARG A 144 -18.02 6.14 0.69
C ARG A 144 -19.06 5.83 -0.38
N GLU A 145 -20.25 6.42 -0.27
CA GLU A 145 -21.37 6.15 -1.17
C GLU A 145 -21.07 6.65 -2.59
N GLU A 146 -20.35 7.76 -2.72
CA GLU A 146 -19.88 8.24 -4.01
C GLU A 146 -18.96 7.20 -4.68
N ILE A 147 -18.01 6.58 -3.96
CA ILE A 147 -17.16 5.52 -4.52
C ILE A 147 -18.00 4.34 -5.01
N ILE A 148 -18.95 3.86 -4.20
CA ILE A 148 -19.86 2.76 -4.55
C ILE A 148 -20.69 3.11 -5.79
N ALA A 149 -21.24 4.33 -5.83
CA ALA A 149 -22.02 4.81 -6.97
C ALA A 149 -21.17 4.89 -8.24
N ARG A 150 -19.90 5.33 -8.16
CA ARG A 150 -18.98 5.35 -9.31
C ARG A 150 -18.62 3.96 -9.79
N LEU A 151 -18.34 3.02 -8.88
CA LEU A 151 -18.07 1.62 -9.23
C LEU A 151 -19.25 1.02 -10.01
N GLN A 152 -20.47 1.27 -9.55
CA GLN A 152 -21.68 0.82 -10.24
C GLN A 152 -21.90 1.55 -11.57
N GLN A 153 -21.74 2.87 -11.61
CA GLN A 153 -22.01 3.68 -12.80
C GLN A 153 -21.01 3.40 -13.93
N ASP A 154 -19.73 3.35 -13.61
CA ASP A 154 -18.67 3.32 -14.60
C ASP A 154 -18.33 1.89 -15.03
N TRP A 155 -18.51 0.92 -14.13
CA TRP A 155 -18.03 -0.46 -14.30
C TRP A 155 -19.11 -1.52 -14.07
N ASN A 156 -20.32 -1.14 -13.64
CA ASN A 156 -21.38 -2.08 -13.25
C ASN A 156 -20.95 -3.06 -12.14
N ILE A 157 -20.03 -2.61 -11.27
CA ILE A 157 -19.60 -3.36 -10.10
C ILE A 157 -20.56 -3.06 -8.96
N VAL A 158 -21.31 -4.08 -8.54
CA VAL A 158 -22.19 -4.02 -7.38
C VAL A 158 -21.39 -4.37 -6.14
N VAL A 159 -21.33 -3.46 -5.19
CA VAL A 159 -20.75 -3.73 -3.86
C VAL A 159 -21.79 -4.46 -3.03
N THR A 160 -21.51 -5.71 -2.70
CA THR A 160 -22.23 -6.47 -1.69
C THR A 160 -21.34 -6.59 -0.46
N GLU A 161 -21.71 -5.89 0.60
CA GLU A 161 -21.07 -6.08 1.91
C GLU A 161 -21.47 -7.46 2.43
N GLU A 162 -20.49 -8.28 2.82
CA GLU A 162 -20.79 -9.49 3.56
C GLU A 162 -21.45 -9.03 4.88
N GLU A 163 -22.74 -9.33 5.06
CA GLU A 163 -23.37 -9.17 6.36
C GLU A 163 -22.57 -10.05 7.33
N ASP A 164 -21.93 -9.45 8.34
CA ASP A 164 -21.34 -10.20 9.44
C ASP A 164 -22.43 -11.15 9.96
N ASP A 165 -22.30 -12.45 9.69
CA ASP A 165 -23.18 -13.49 10.19
C ASP A 165 -23.04 -13.54 11.74
N GLU A 166 -23.73 -12.63 12.44
CA GLU A 166 -24.01 -12.68 13.87
C GLU A 166 -25.01 -13.82 14.20
N ASP A 167 -24.82 -15.01 13.64
CA ASP A 167 -25.75 -16.12 13.83
C ASP A 167 -25.05 -17.44 14.11
N ASN A 168 -24.27 -17.48 15.20
CA ASN A 168 -24.13 -18.73 15.96
C ASN A 168 -23.77 -18.55 17.44
N SER A 169 -24.63 -17.89 18.22
CA SER A 169 -24.95 -18.39 19.57
C SER A 169 -26.30 -17.83 20.04
N GLY A 170 -27.33 -18.67 19.98
CA GLY A 170 -28.61 -18.35 20.56
C GLY A 170 -28.51 -18.17 22.07
N GLU A 171 -28.99 -17.04 22.59
CA GLU A 171 -30.04 -16.98 23.61
C GLU A 171 -30.33 -15.52 24.03
N SER A 172 -31.55 -15.10 23.74
CA SER A 172 -32.39 -14.17 24.52
C SER A 172 -32.11 -12.66 24.51
N ALA A 173 -33.10 -11.99 23.90
CA ALA A 173 -33.95 -10.95 24.48
C ALA A 173 -33.58 -9.48 24.23
N ASN A 174 -34.31 -8.90 23.27
CA ASN A 174 -34.94 -7.58 23.30
C ASN A 174 -34.19 -6.47 24.06
N HIS A 175 -33.49 -5.63 23.31
CA HIS A 175 -33.56 -4.21 23.58
C HIS A 175 -33.51 -3.41 22.28
N GLU A 176 -34.69 -2.94 21.84
CA GLU A 176 -34.75 -1.72 21.06
C GLU A 176 -34.10 -0.61 21.89
N ASN A 177 -33.03 0.01 21.39
CA ASN A 177 -32.57 1.30 21.87
C ASN A 177 -32.10 2.15 20.67
N PRO A 178 -32.87 3.16 20.25
CA PRO A 178 -32.46 4.10 19.22
C PRO A 178 -31.55 5.15 19.86
N GLY A 179 -30.27 5.18 19.48
CA GLY A 179 -29.34 6.23 19.92
C GLY A 179 -27.85 5.85 19.83
N GLU A 180 -27.19 6.40 18.81
CA GLU A 180 -25.79 6.88 18.77
C GLU A 180 -24.76 6.24 19.73
N HIS A 181 -23.72 5.62 19.15
CA HIS A 181 -22.34 5.81 19.62
C HIS A 181 -21.37 5.78 18.42
N ASP A 182 -21.25 6.93 17.78
CA ASP A 182 -20.12 7.36 16.94
C ASP A 182 -18.87 7.43 17.84
N ASP A 183 -17.93 6.49 17.63
CA ASP A 183 -16.75 6.28 18.49
C ASP A 183 -15.45 6.89 17.95
N GLY A 184 -15.53 7.66 16.86
CA GLY A 184 -14.39 8.33 16.26
C GLY A 184 -13.40 7.39 15.57
N SER A 185 -13.71 6.10 15.43
CA SER A 185 -13.10 5.28 14.38
C SER A 185 -13.57 5.86 13.04
N GLY A 186 -12.65 6.02 12.09
CA GLY A 186 -13.04 6.34 10.73
C GLY A 186 -14.10 5.35 10.21
N PRO A 187 -14.81 5.68 9.14
CA PRO A 187 -15.80 4.77 8.56
C PRO A 187 -15.17 3.40 8.30
N ALA A 188 -15.93 2.35 8.57
CA ALA A 188 -15.49 0.97 8.36
C ALA A 188 -14.91 0.79 6.93
N PRO A 189 -13.82 0.03 6.76
CA PRO A 189 -13.26 -0.26 5.45
C PRO A 189 -14.31 -0.84 4.51
N LEU A 190 -14.33 -0.37 3.27
CA LEU A 190 -15.13 -0.96 2.21
C LEU A 190 -14.37 -2.15 1.64
N VAL A 191 -14.88 -3.37 1.85
CA VAL A 191 -14.28 -4.61 1.34
C VAL A 191 -15.35 -5.41 0.61
N PHE A 192 -15.06 -5.85 -0.61
CA PHE A 192 -16.00 -6.61 -1.43
C PHE A 192 -15.26 -7.44 -2.49
N GLU A 193 -15.92 -8.47 -3.00
CA GLU A 193 -15.41 -9.32 -4.08
C GLU A 193 -16.04 -8.88 -5.41
N ALA A 194 -15.23 -8.68 -6.45
CA ALA A 194 -15.70 -8.38 -7.79
C ALA A 194 -14.73 -8.94 -8.84
N GLU A 195 -15.28 -9.52 -9.91
CA GLU A 195 -14.51 -9.97 -11.08
C GLU A 195 -13.31 -10.88 -10.75
N GLY A 196 -13.46 -11.76 -9.74
CA GLY A 196 -12.41 -12.70 -9.34
C GLY A 196 -11.32 -12.09 -8.44
N SER A 197 -11.57 -10.91 -7.88
CA SER A 197 -10.65 -10.16 -7.02
C SER A 197 -11.33 -9.68 -5.74
N MET A 198 -10.57 -9.60 -4.65
CA MET A 198 -10.96 -8.87 -3.45
C MET A 198 -10.50 -7.41 -3.59
N LEU A 199 -11.42 -6.47 -3.45
CA LEU A 199 -11.17 -5.03 -3.49
C LEU A 199 -11.37 -4.45 -2.10
N ALA A 200 -10.46 -3.57 -1.69
CA ALA A 200 -10.51 -2.90 -0.40
C ALA A 200 -10.22 -1.39 -0.51
N VAL A 201 -10.99 -0.59 0.21
CA VAL A 201 -10.78 0.85 0.41
C VAL A 201 -10.85 1.17 1.90
N SER A 202 -9.80 1.74 2.47
CA SER A 202 -9.77 2.22 3.85
C SER A 202 -9.44 3.71 3.87
N PHE A 203 -10.25 4.49 4.57
CA PHE A 203 -10.02 5.92 4.73
C PHE A 203 -9.17 6.21 5.96
N ILE A 204 -8.12 6.99 5.77
CA ILE A 204 -7.22 7.44 6.81
C ILE A 204 -7.27 8.97 6.86
N PRO A 205 -7.76 9.59 7.96
CA PRO A 205 -7.81 11.05 8.13
C PRO A 205 -6.43 11.65 8.46
N ALA A 206 -5.38 11.17 7.79
CA ALA A 206 -3.98 11.55 7.95
C ALA A 206 -3.30 11.69 6.60
N PRO A 207 -2.27 12.55 6.47
CA PRO A 207 -1.37 12.46 5.32
C PRO A 207 -0.64 11.10 5.32
N VAL A 208 -0.09 10.74 4.16
CA VAL A 208 0.84 9.59 4.07
C VAL A 208 2.06 9.90 4.95
N PRO A 209 2.51 8.97 5.82
CA PRO A 209 3.64 9.19 6.72
C PRO A 209 4.95 9.61 6.03
N ASP A 210 5.86 10.19 6.83
CA ASP A 210 7.25 10.47 6.47
C ASP A 210 7.47 11.34 5.22
N ASN A 211 6.43 12.04 4.73
CA ASN A 211 6.46 12.78 3.47
C ASN A 211 6.84 11.90 2.26
N GLU A 212 6.66 10.58 2.33
CA GLU A 212 7.08 9.65 1.29
C GLU A 212 6.41 9.95 -0.05
N ALA A 213 5.09 10.18 -0.05
CA ALA A 213 4.34 10.54 -1.25
C ALA A 213 4.83 11.87 -1.85
N VAL A 214 5.17 12.86 -1.01
CA VAL A 214 5.70 14.16 -1.46
C VAL A 214 7.06 14.00 -2.12
N HIS A 215 7.96 13.20 -1.51
CA HIS A 215 9.29 12.96 -2.05
C HIS A 215 9.24 12.29 -3.42
N ASN A 216 8.45 11.23 -3.55
CA ASN A 216 8.30 10.47 -4.81
C ASN A 216 7.52 11.24 -5.89
N ALA A 217 6.61 12.15 -5.50
CA ALA A 217 5.97 13.05 -6.44
C ALA A 217 6.98 13.96 -7.17
N GLY A 218 8.04 14.40 -6.47
CA GLY A 218 9.08 15.28 -7.01
C GLY A 218 9.87 14.71 -8.19
N SER A 219 9.93 13.38 -8.34
CA SER A 219 10.56 12.72 -9.49
C SER A 219 9.68 12.62 -10.74
N ASN A 220 8.39 12.98 -10.65
CA ASN A 220 7.46 12.81 -11.78
C ASN A 220 7.61 13.91 -12.84
N TYR A 221 8.46 13.67 -13.84
CA TYR A 221 8.66 14.61 -14.97
C TYR A 221 7.43 14.84 -15.85
N LEU A 222 6.40 13.97 -15.80
CA LEU A 222 5.15 14.14 -16.54
C LEU A 222 4.23 15.16 -15.87
N TRP A 223 4.42 15.41 -14.57
CA TRP A 223 3.59 16.30 -13.77
C TRP A 223 4.47 17.24 -12.93
N PRO A 224 4.94 18.37 -13.50
CA PRO A 224 5.86 19.27 -12.80
C PRO A 224 5.33 19.85 -11.48
N GLN A 225 4.01 19.87 -11.29
CA GLN A 225 3.34 20.35 -10.08
C GLN A 225 3.10 19.24 -9.04
N ALA A 226 3.47 17.98 -9.32
CA ALA A 226 3.17 16.83 -8.49
C ALA A 226 3.56 17.03 -7.02
N GLU A 227 4.79 17.48 -6.75
CA GLU A 227 5.27 17.71 -5.39
C GLU A 227 4.44 18.77 -4.65
N GLU A 228 4.20 19.92 -5.29
CA GLU A 228 3.46 21.05 -4.69
C GLU A 228 1.99 20.71 -4.46
N VAL A 229 1.35 20.00 -5.38
CA VAL A 229 -0.02 19.51 -5.19
C VAL A 229 -0.05 18.47 -4.08
N THR A 230 0.89 17.51 -4.10
CA THR A 230 0.95 16.44 -3.10
C THR A 230 1.13 17.01 -1.69
N LYS A 231 1.90 18.09 -1.48
CA LYS A 231 2.00 18.77 -0.16
C LYS A 231 0.66 19.24 0.43
N THR A 232 -0.39 19.37 -0.37
CA THR A 232 -1.72 19.77 0.11
C THR A 232 -2.55 18.61 0.67
N HIS A 233 -2.11 17.36 0.51
CA HIS A 233 -2.85 16.22 1.06
C HIS A 233 -2.81 16.23 2.60
N VAL A 234 -3.97 15.94 3.20
CA VAL A 234 -4.16 15.88 4.66
C VAL A 234 -4.85 14.59 5.09
N ALA A 235 -5.35 13.82 4.14
CA ALA A 235 -5.96 12.51 4.31
C ALA A 235 -5.58 11.62 3.11
N HIS A 236 -5.79 10.31 3.22
CA HIS A 236 -5.65 9.40 2.10
C HIS A 236 -6.59 8.20 2.17
N LEU A 237 -6.86 7.59 1.02
CA LEU A 237 -7.47 6.27 0.93
C LEU A 237 -6.37 5.24 0.66
N ILE A 238 -6.30 4.20 1.48
CA ILE A 238 -5.57 2.99 1.14
C ILE A 238 -6.47 2.17 0.23
N ILE A 239 -6.02 1.93 -1.00
CA ILE A 239 -6.72 1.05 -1.94
C ILE A 239 -5.88 -0.20 -2.21
N ALA A 240 -6.52 -1.35 -2.26
CA ALA A 240 -5.87 -2.61 -2.58
C ALA A 240 -6.79 -3.49 -3.42
N VAL A 241 -6.21 -4.25 -4.33
CA VAL A 241 -6.86 -5.31 -5.07
C VAL A 241 -5.99 -6.56 -4.96
N ILE A 242 -6.57 -7.62 -4.43
CA ILE A 242 -5.91 -8.89 -4.14
C ILE A 242 -6.57 -9.98 -5.01
N PRO A 243 -5.78 -10.75 -5.78
CA PRO A 243 -6.37 -11.76 -6.66
C PRO A 243 -6.99 -12.89 -5.84
N ARG A 244 -8.19 -13.35 -6.25
CA ARG A 244 -8.77 -14.63 -5.80
C ARG A 244 -8.59 -15.69 -6.87
N GLU A 245 -9.15 -15.40 -8.03
CA GLU A 245 -9.12 -16.24 -9.22
C GLU A 245 -8.62 -15.47 -10.45
N SER A 246 -8.54 -14.13 -10.38
CA SER A 246 -8.06 -13.26 -11.43
C SER A 246 -6.56 -13.41 -11.69
N SER A 247 -6.16 -13.38 -12.96
CA SER A 247 -4.78 -13.20 -13.39
C SER A 247 -4.22 -11.83 -12.96
N PRO A 248 -2.89 -11.62 -12.96
CA PRO A 248 -2.31 -10.32 -12.67
C PRO A 248 -2.79 -9.20 -13.58
N MET A 249 -3.06 -9.47 -14.86
CA MET A 249 -3.62 -8.46 -15.78
C MET A 249 -5.05 -8.10 -15.42
N GLU A 250 -5.90 -9.09 -15.15
CA GLU A 250 -7.29 -8.85 -14.71
C GLU A 250 -7.31 -8.08 -13.38
N ASN A 251 -6.44 -8.46 -12.43
CA ASN A 251 -6.36 -7.79 -11.14
C ASN A 251 -5.83 -6.35 -11.26
N GLY A 252 -4.89 -6.10 -12.17
CA GLY A 252 -4.42 -4.75 -12.52
C GLY A 252 -5.53 -3.90 -13.14
N THR A 253 -6.34 -4.46 -14.03
CA THR A 253 -7.54 -3.81 -14.56
C THR A 253 -8.53 -3.46 -13.44
N ASN A 254 -8.77 -4.38 -12.50
CA ASN A 254 -9.64 -4.13 -11.34
C ASN A 254 -9.09 -3.02 -10.43
N TYR A 255 -7.76 -2.95 -10.27
CA TYR A 255 -7.12 -1.84 -9.57
C TYR A 255 -7.33 -0.50 -10.27
N VAL A 256 -7.21 -0.44 -11.59
CA VAL A 256 -7.48 0.80 -12.36
C VAL A 256 -8.93 1.23 -12.21
N LYS A 257 -9.89 0.31 -12.28
CA LYS A 257 -11.32 0.59 -12.03
C LYS A 257 -11.53 1.21 -10.65
N LEU A 258 -10.98 0.58 -9.60
CA LEU A 258 -11.10 1.03 -8.22
C LEU A 258 -10.44 2.40 -8.00
N ALA A 259 -9.20 2.55 -8.46
CA ALA A 259 -8.44 3.79 -8.35
C ALA A 259 -9.13 4.93 -9.10
N SER A 260 -9.63 4.69 -10.32
CA SER A 260 -10.38 5.67 -11.10
C SER A 260 -11.65 6.12 -10.38
N SER A 261 -12.42 5.20 -9.79
CA SER A 261 -13.61 5.54 -9.01
C SER A 261 -13.28 6.39 -7.78
N CYS A 262 -12.17 6.09 -7.09
CA CYS A 262 -11.70 6.88 -5.94
C CYS A 262 -11.16 8.26 -6.36
N LEU A 263 -10.42 8.35 -7.47
CA LEU A 263 -9.87 9.60 -8.02
C LEU A 263 -10.93 10.57 -8.53
N LYS A 264 -12.20 10.12 -8.67
CA LYS A 264 -13.35 10.98 -9.01
C LYS A 264 -13.94 11.70 -7.80
N LEU A 265 -13.47 11.42 -6.58
CA LEU A 265 -13.83 12.21 -5.41
C LEU A 265 -13.35 13.67 -5.59
N PRO A 266 -14.15 14.68 -5.19
CA PRO A 266 -13.85 16.08 -5.49
C PRO A 266 -12.59 16.62 -4.79
N ASN A 267 -12.15 15.95 -3.72
CA ASN A 267 -10.96 16.29 -2.95
C ASN A 267 -9.76 15.38 -3.25
N ALA A 268 -9.90 14.41 -4.17
CA ALA A 268 -8.78 13.56 -4.61
C ALA A 268 -7.84 14.36 -5.50
N ILE A 269 -6.55 14.40 -5.13
CA ILE A 269 -5.53 15.23 -5.79
C ILE A 269 -4.44 14.42 -6.48
N GLY A 270 -4.37 13.09 -6.26
CA GLY A 270 -3.38 12.22 -6.90
C GLY A 270 -3.46 10.79 -6.37
N LEU A 271 -2.81 9.87 -7.08
CA LEU A 271 -2.64 8.48 -6.65
C LEU A 271 -1.15 8.21 -6.43
N TYR A 272 -0.74 7.98 -5.18
CA TYR A 272 0.60 7.50 -4.86
C TYR A 272 0.65 5.97 -5.07
N SER A 273 1.32 5.54 -6.14
CA SER A 273 1.49 4.14 -6.52
C SER A 273 2.70 4.00 -7.44
N SER A 274 3.27 2.80 -7.56
CA SER A 274 4.41 2.52 -8.45
C SER A 274 5.57 3.52 -8.30
N GLY A 275 5.89 3.88 -7.05
CA GLY A 275 7.00 4.79 -6.73
C GLY A 275 6.82 6.24 -7.20
N THR A 276 5.61 6.67 -7.52
CA THR A 276 5.31 8.04 -7.98
C THR A 276 3.90 8.47 -7.61
N VAL A 277 3.57 9.75 -7.81
CA VAL A 277 2.19 10.23 -7.72
C VAL A 277 1.65 10.49 -9.14
N PHE A 278 0.63 9.73 -9.52
CA PHE A 278 -0.08 9.91 -10.78
C PHE A 278 -1.05 11.09 -10.69
N GLN A 279 -1.03 11.93 -11.72
CA GLN A 279 -1.97 13.04 -11.88
C GLN A 279 -3.37 12.48 -12.15
N PRO A 280 -4.44 12.92 -11.45
CA PRO A 280 -5.79 12.42 -11.64
C PRO A 280 -6.27 12.49 -13.08
N GLU A 281 -6.10 13.63 -13.76
CA GLU A 281 -6.58 13.78 -15.15
C GLU A 281 -5.90 12.80 -16.10
N PHE A 282 -4.56 12.68 -16.02
CA PHE A 282 -3.82 11.71 -16.82
C PHE A 282 -4.27 10.27 -16.52
N PHE A 283 -4.48 9.93 -15.25
CA PHE A 283 -4.93 8.61 -14.86
C PHE A 283 -6.31 8.28 -15.47
N GLN A 284 -7.23 9.25 -15.46
CA GLN A 284 -8.57 9.10 -16.06
C GLN A 284 -8.50 9.01 -17.59
N ASP A 285 -7.64 9.79 -18.26
CA ASP A 285 -7.47 9.73 -19.72
C ASP A 285 -7.04 8.32 -20.19
N VAL A 286 -6.09 7.70 -19.48
CA VAL A 286 -5.66 6.31 -19.77
C VAL A 286 -6.76 5.31 -19.41
N THR A 287 -7.51 5.55 -18.33
CA THR A 287 -8.65 4.71 -17.93
C THR A 287 -9.78 4.75 -18.97
N GLU A 288 -10.02 5.89 -19.60
CA GLU A 288 -11.03 6.01 -20.66
C GLU A 288 -10.57 5.27 -21.93
N ALA A 289 -9.30 5.35 -22.30
CA ALA A 289 -8.75 4.55 -23.40
C ALA A 289 -8.90 3.03 -23.15
N MET A 290 -8.74 2.58 -21.89
CA MET A 290 -9.05 1.20 -21.51
C MET A 290 -10.52 0.84 -21.74
N LYS A 291 -11.43 1.79 -21.50
CA LYS A 291 -12.88 1.57 -21.62
C LYS A 291 -13.39 1.65 -23.06
N GLU A 292 -12.92 2.62 -23.84
CA GLU A 292 -13.39 2.88 -25.21
C GLU A 292 -12.67 2.05 -26.27
N ASP A 293 -11.36 1.84 -26.10
CA ASP A 293 -10.48 1.23 -27.10
C ASP A 293 -10.02 -0.19 -26.71
N ASP A 294 -10.47 -0.73 -25.57
CA ASP A 294 -10.09 -2.06 -25.04
C ASP A 294 -8.56 -2.22 -24.89
N LEU A 295 -7.88 -1.12 -24.58
CA LEU A 295 -6.43 -1.08 -24.38
C LEU A 295 -6.06 -1.41 -22.93
N PHE A 296 -5.03 -2.25 -22.75
CA PHE A 296 -4.53 -2.54 -21.41
C PHE A 296 -3.94 -1.26 -20.76
N PRO A 297 -4.34 -0.89 -19.53
CA PRO A 297 -3.99 0.40 -18.91
C PRO A 297 -2.56 0.39 -18.33
N LEU A 298 -1.56 -0.01 -19.11
CA LEU A 298 -0.17 -0.15 -18.66
C LEU A 298 0.37 1.15 -18.03
N LEU A 299 0.01 2.30 -18.59
CA LEU A 299 0.47 3.62 -18.10
C LEU A 299 -0.18 4.03 -16.77
N ASN A 300 -1.25 3.36 -16.33
CA ASN A 300 -1.82 3.52 -14.99
C ASN A 300 -1.12 2.64 -13.94
N LEU A 301 -0.45 1.57 -14.38
CA LEU A 301 0.05 0.49 -13.52
C LEU A 301 1.58 0.51 -13.40
N VAL A 302 2.28 0.99 -14.43
CA VAL A 302 3.74 1.05 -14.49
C VAL A 302 4.19 2.48 -14.67
N TYR A 303 5.08 2.94 -13.79
CA TYR A 303 5.78 4.21 -13.95
C TYR A 303 7.06 4.02 -14.77
N PHE A 304 7.32 4.97 -15.68
CA PHE A 304 8.48 4.98 -16.56
C PHE A 304 9.36 6.18 -16.23
N GLY A 305 10.33 5.98 -15.35
CA GLY A 305 11.27 7.00 -14.89
C GLY A 305 12.39 7.25 -15.89
N LEU A 306 12.89 8.49 -15.93
CA LEU A 306 13.99 8.91 -16.79
C LEU A 306 14.99 9.75 -15.99
N VAL A 307 16.28 9.46 -16.18
CA VAL A 307 17.39 10.18 -15.53
C VAL A 307 18.37 10.62 -16.60
N ARG A 308 18.73 11.90 -16.62
CA ARG A 308 19.76 12.43 -17.52
C ARG A 308 21.10 12.51 -16.81
N SER A 309 22.16 12.05 -17.46
CA SER A 309 23.54 12.21 -17.02
C SER A 309 24.41 12.80 -18.14
N GLU A 310 25.69 13.05 -17.85
CA GLU A 310 26.66 13.48 -18.88
C GLU A 310 26.92 12.40 -19.94
N ASN A 311 26.65 11.13 -19.61
CA ASN A 311 26.92 9.97 -20.46
C ASN A 311 25.72 9.55 -21.32
N GLY A 312 24.52 10.08 -21.06
CA GLY A 312 23.32 9.73 -21.81
C GLY A 312 22.03 9.86 -21.00
N VAL A 313 21.01 9.14 -21.44
CA VAL A 313 19.72 9.03 -20.74
C VAL A 313 19.59 7.61 -20.20
N SER A 314 19.31 7.50 -18.90
CA SER A 314 18.90 6.25 -18.28
C SER A 314 17.39 6.25 -18.09
N GLY A 315 16.78 5.07 -18.06
CA GLY A 315 15.36 4.90 -17.82
C GLY A 315 15.10 3.63 -17.05
N TYR A 316 14.01 3.61 -16.31
CA TYR A 316 13.64 2.50 -15.45
C TYR A 316 12.13 2.34 -15.35
N THR A 317 11.68 1.14 -14.97
CA THR A 317 10.28 0.85 -14.66
C THR A 317 10.07 0.71 -13.15
N ILE A 318 8.87 1.04 -12.69
CA ILE A 318 8.37 0.63 -11.37
C ILE A 318 6.92 0.17 -11.56
N GLY A 319 6.60 -1.05 -11.12
CA GLY A 319 5.27 -1.65 -11.19
C GLY A 319 5.22 -2.98 -11.96
N LEU A 320 6.28 -3.36 -12.68
CA LEU A 320 6.35 -4.67 -13.35
C LEU A 320 6.35 -5.84 -12.36
N ASN A 321 6.90 -5.61 -11.15
CA ASN A 321 6.89 -6.62 -10.09
C ASN A 321 5.47 -7.04 -9.70
N SER A 322 4.47 -6.15 -9.77
CA SER A 322 3.06 -6.49 -9.54
C SER A 322 2.50 -7.47 -10.59
N PHE A 323 3.19 -7.66 -11.71
CA PHE A 323 2.88 -8.69 -12.71
C PHE A 323 3.77 -9.93 -12.61
N GLY A 324 4.60 -10.02 -11.56
CA GLY A 324 5.59 -11.08 -11.40
C GLY A 324 6.75 -10.99 -12.40
N LYS A 325 7.04 -9.78 -12.92
CA LYS A 325 8.12 -9.50 -13.87
C LYS A 325 9.18 -8.64 -13.18
N ASP A 326 10.47 -8.92 -13.43
CA ASP A 326 11.55 -8.06 -12.94
C ASP A 326 11.42 -6.64 -13.53
N GLU A 327 11.70 -5.61 -12.73
CA GLU A 327 11.82 -4.24 -13.25
C GLU A 327 12.97 -4.12 -14.26
N ILE A 328 12.79 -3.24 -15.24
CA ILE A 328 13.72 -3.03 -16.35
C ILE A 328 14.46 -1.71 -16.15
N GLU A 329 15.77 -1.71 -16.40
CA GLU A 329 16.56 -0.49 -16.53
C GLU A 329 17.32 -0.46 -17.86
N VAL A 330 17.45 0.73 -18.42
CA VAL A 330 18.40 1.03 -19.49
C VAL A 330 19.33 2.10 -18.95
N LEU A 331 20.63 1.87 -19.00
CA LEU A 331 21.63 2.76 -18.41
C LEU A 331 22.39 3.51 -19.50
N GLU A 332 22.52 4.82 -19.33
CA GLU A 332 23.38 5.71 -20.13
C GLU A 332 23.22 5.53 -21.66
N SER A 333 21.98 5.39 -22.12
CA SER A 333 21.66 5.24 -23.54
C SER A 333 21.93 6.53 -24.33
N PRO A 334 22.42 6.46 -25.57
CA PRO A 334 22.53 7.61 -26.46
C PRO A 334 21.17 8.07 -27.03
N ALA A 335 20.09 7.30 -26.82
CA ALA A 335 18.76 7.61 -27.30
C ALA A 335 18.20 8.91 -26.68
N SER A 336 17.27 9.56 -27.37
CA SER A 336 16.52 10.65 -26.78
C SER A 336 15.59 10.14 -25.66
N PRO A 337 15.19 10.99 -24.69
CA PRO A 337 14.27 10.59 -23.64
C PRO A 337 12.92 10.06 -24.15
N SER A 338 12.45 10.56 -25.29
CA SER A 338 11.20 10.09 -25.89
C SER A 338 11.35 8.67 -26.45
N GLU A 339 12.41 8.42 -27.22
CA GLU A 339 12.71 7.09 -27.78
C GLU A 339 12.93 6.08 -26.67
N LEU A 340 13.65 6.45 -25.61
CA LEU A 340 13.88 5.55 -24.48
C LEU A 340 12.59 5.23 -23.72
N ARG A 341 11.72 6.23 -23.52
CA ARG A 341 10.43 6.02 -22.86
C ARG A 341 9.52 5.12 -23.68
N GLU A 342 9.45 5.35 -24.99
CA GLU A 342 8.68 4.52 -25.92
C GLU A 342 9.19 3.07 -25.90
N PHE A 343 10.52 2.88 -25.98
CA PHE A 343 11.14 1.58 -25.83
C PHE A 343 10.75 0.86 -24.53
N LEU A 344 10.78 1.57 -23.40
CA LEU A 344 10.40 0.99 -22.10
C LEU A 344 8.91 0.63 -22.03
N ILE A 345 8.04 1.43 -22.63
CA ILE A 345 6.61 1.15 -22.71
C ILE A 345 6.37 -0.09 -23.56
N ASP A 346 6.96 -0.15 -24.76
CA ASP A 346 6.78 -1.25 -25.70
C ASP A 346 7.27 -2.58 -25.11
N ILE A 347 8.44 -2.59 -24.47
CA ILE A 347 8.98 -3.80 -23.85
C ILE A 347 8.15 -4.23 -22.64
N SER A 348 7.65 -3.27 -21.86
CA SER A 348 6.79 -3.54 -20.70
C SER A 348 5.44 -4.10 -21.11
N GLY A 349 4.83 -3.52 -22.14
CA GLY A 349 3.61 -4.05 -22.75
C GLY A 349 3.83 -5.46 -23.27
N TYR A 350 4.93 -5.70 -23.98
CA TYR A 350 5.26 -7.04 -24.48
C TYR A 350 5.40 -8.08 -23.35
N VAL A 351 6.12 -7.77 -22.27
CA VAL A 351 6.31 -8.75 -21.18
C VAL A 351 5.04 -9.00 -20.37
N VAL A 352 4.17 -8.00 -20.23
CA VAL A 352 2.91 -8.14 -19.49
C VAL A 352 1.86 -8.84 -20.35
N GLU A 353 1.56 -8.33 -21.55
CA GLU A 353 0.46 -8.82 -22.39
C GLU A 353 0.69 -10.23 -22.94
N TYR A 354 1.94 -10.60 -23.19
CA TYR A 354 2.30 -11.94 -23.68
C TYR A 354 2.87 -12.85 -22.60
N ASP A 355 2.80 -12.42 -21.32
CA ASP A 355 3.34 -13.14 -20.17
C ASP A 355 4.80 -13.60 -20.36
N VAL A 356 5.62 -12.80 -21.05
CA VAL A 356 7.01 -13.17 -21.35
C VAL A 356 7.89 -12.95 -20.12
N LYS A 357 8.76 -13.92 -19.81
CA LYS A 357 9.76 -13.81 -18.76
C LYS A 357 11.14 -13.63 -19.40
N LEU A 358 11.69 -12.43 -19.27
CA LEU A 358 13.04 -12.12 -19.70
C LEU A 358 14.07 -12.65 -18.68
N ARG A 359 15.16 -13.25 -19.15
CA ARG A 359 16.20 -13.84 -18.29
C ARG A 359 17.58 -13.24 -18.56
N HIS A 360 18.44 -13.31 -17.56
CA HIS A 360 19.85 -12.96 -17.69
C HIS A 360 20.52 -13.75 -18.83
N GLY A 361 21.28 -13.07 -19.68
CA GLY A 361 22.01 -13.69 -20.79
C GLY A 361 21.19 -13.85 -22.08
N GLU A 362 19.88 -13.59 -22.03
CA GLU A 362 19.03 -13.53 -23.22
C GLU A 362 19.23 -12.22 -24.00
N THR A 363 18.64 -12.17 -25.19
CA THR A 363 18.57 -10.96 -26.00
C THR A 363 17.14 -10.66 -26.40
N ILE A 364 16.78 -9.39 -26.45
CA ILE A 364 15.48 -8.94 -26.96
C ILE A 364 15.65 -7.93 -28.09
N GLY A 365 14.67 -7.85 -28.98
CA GLY A 365 14.66 -6.88 -30.07
C GLY A 365 13.30 -6.83 -30.75
N PHE A 366 13.00 -5.68 -31.36
CA PHE A 366 11.77 -5.44 -32.13
C PHE A 366 11.90 -5.84 -33.61
N SER A 367 13.05 -6.39 -34.01
CA SER A 367 13.30 -6.98 -35.34
C SER A 367 14.21 -8.20 -35.22
N GLU A 368 14.30 -9.02 -36.29
CA GLU A 368 15.17 -10.20 -36.32
C GLU A 368 16.66 -9.85 -36.17
N GLU A 369 17.03 -8.64 -36.58
CA GLU A 369 18.40 -8.12 -36.55
C GLU A 369 18.78 -7.49 -35.22
N GLN A 370 17.80 -6.94 -34.48
CA GLN A 370 18.06 -6.28 -33.21
C GLN A 370 18.24 -7.31 -32.09
N LYS A 371 19.38 -7.23 -31.39
CA LYS A 371 19.72 -8.13 -30.28
C LYS A 371 20.29 -7.33 -29.12
N LEU A 372 19.41 -6.83 -28.27
CA LEU A 372 19.75 -6.09 -27.06
C LEU A 372 20.01 -7.09 -25.94
N ALA A 373 21.24 -7.10 -25.42
CA ALA A 373 21.62 -8.03 -24.35
C ALA A 373 20.92 -7.68 -23.04
N ILE A 374 20.47 -8.71 -22.31
CA ILE A 374 19.80 -8.60 -21.03
C ILE A 374 20.74 -9.06 -19.91
N THR A 375 20.96 -8.23 -18.90
CA THR A 375 21.72 -8.59 -17.70
C THR A 375 20.91 -8.37 -16.45
N ARG A 376 20.72 -9.40 -15.61
CA ARG A 376 20.12 -9.24 -14.28
C ARG A 376 21.20 -8.82 -13.28
N SER A 377 20.97 -7.72 -12.58
CA SER A 377 21.91 -7.18 -11.59
C SER A 377 21.20 -6.19 -10.66
N GLU A 378 21.89 -5.75 -9.61
CA GLU A 378 21.36 -4.74 -8.69
C GLU A 378 20.94 -3.46 -9.43
N GLY A 379 19.83 -2.90 -8.98
CA GLY A 379 19.28 -1.65 -9.46
C GLY A 379 20.26 -0.49 -9.30
N VAL A 380 20.27 0.42 -10.27
CA VAL A 380 21.09 1.64 -10.23
C VAL A 380 20.24 2.83 -9.86
N ASN A 381 19.05 2.98 -10.46
CA ASN A 381 18.13 4.08 -10.15
C ASN A 381 17.03 3.69 -9.15
N ILE A 382 16.78 2.40 -8.98
CA ILE A 382 15.78 1.83 -8.06
C ILE A 382 16.42 0.73 -7.22
N GLY A 383 15.85 0.40 -6.06
CA GLY A 383 16.35 -0.69 -5.21
C GLY A 383 15.96 -2.08 -5.73
N GLY A 384 16.75 -3.09 -5.39
CA GLY A 384 16.46 -4.49 -5.72
C GLY A 384 17.08 -4.94 -7.05
N GLN A 385 16.82 -6.19 -7.44
CA GLN A 385 17.33 -6.75 -8.70
C GLN A 385 16.50 -6.27 -9.90
N THR A 386 17.17 -6.00 -11.01
CA THR A 386 16.55 -5.47 -12.24
C THR A 386 17.18 -6.10 -13.48
N LEU A 387 16.47 -6.06 -14.60
CA LEU A 387 16.97 -6.42 -15.92
C LEU A 387 17.52 -5.20 -16.64
N LYS A 388 18.84 -5.16 -16.84
CA LYS A 388 19.50 -4.16 -17.66
C LYS A 388 19.39 -4.55 -19.12
N ILE A 389 18.81 -3.68 -19.95
CA ILE A 389 18.77 -3.86 -21.40
C ILE A 389 19.70 -2.84 -22.07
N GLN A 390 20.64 -3.32 -22.89
CA GLN A 390 21.57 -2.46 -23.61
C GLN A 390 20.92 -1.86 -24.86
N TYR A 391 20.23 -0.73 -24.70
CA TYR A 391 19.63 0.03 -25.81
C TYR A 391 20.60 1.11 -26.31
N ILE A 392 21.30 0.81 -27.41
CA ILE A 392 22.40 1.61 -27.99
C ILE A 392 22.16 1.99 -29.44
#